data_AF-A0A351L6H3-F1
#
_entry.id   AF-A0A351L6H3-F1
#
_cell.length_a   1.000
_cell.length_b   1.000
_cell.length_c   1.000
_cell.angle_alpha   90.00
_cell.angle_beta   90.00
_cell.angle_gamma   90.00
#
_symmetry.space_group_name_H-M   'P 1'
#
loop_
_entity.id
_entity.type
_entity.pdbx_description
1 polymer ?
#
loop_
_entity_poly.entity_id
_entity_poly.type
_entity_poly.pdbx_seq_one_letter_code
_entity_poly.pdbx_strand_id
1 'polypeptide(L)' 'MPPRKGTQLHPNSLANLNRQGGQPRYEEPKKQRNIQVTSVGWDGIRALASERGLSLNELIEQIGRGKIPLGDADEAD' A
#
# COMPACT_ATOMS: atom_id res chain seq x y z
N MET A 1 11.44 -10.84 -31.17
CA MET A 1 11.14 -9.40 -31.16
C MET A 1 12.40 -8.62 -30.81
N PRO A 2 12.79 -7.59 -31.58
CA PRO A 2 13.96 -6.78 -31.26
C PRO A 2 13.68 -5.86 -30.05
N PRO A 3 14.71 -5.49 -29.26
CA PRO A 3 14.55 -4.58 -28.13
C PRO A 3 14.17 -3.17 -28.61
N ARG A 4 13.27 -2.50 -27.89
CA ARG A 4 12.83 -1.13 -28.20
C ARG A 4 13.97 -0.14 -27.96
N LYS A 5 14.16 0.78 -28.92
CA LYS A 5 15.12 1.89 -28.88
C LYS A 5 14.77 2.81 -27.70
N GLY A 6 15.50 2.70 -26.59
CA GLY A 6 15.29 3.54 -25.39
C GLY A 6 15.49 2.85 -24.04
N THR A 7 15.56 1.52 -23.98
CA THR A 7 15.84 0.82 -22.71
C THR A 7 17.35 0.80 -22.44
N GLN A 8 17.93 1.92 -22.01
CA GLN A 8 19.25 1.90 -21.39
C GLN A 8 19.12 1.22 -20.03
N LEU A 9 19.51 -0.06 -19.97
CA LEU A 9 19.58 -0.79 -18.72
C LEU A 9 20.64 -0.11 -17.84
N HIS A 10 20.22 0.49 -16.73
CA HIS A 10 21.18 1.08 -15.78
C HIS A 10 22.18 -0.02 -15.35
N PRO A 11 23.50 0.24 -15.30
CA PRO A 11 24.51 -0.78 -15.03
C PRO A 11 24.27 -1.54 -13.71
N ASN A 12 23.66 -0.88 -12.73
CA ASN A 12 23.33 -1.48 -11.44
C ASN A 12 21.93 -2.15 -11.38
N SER A 13 21.19 -2.22 -12.50
CA SER A 13 19.83 -2.76 -12.50
C SER A 13 19.78 -4.23 -12.07
N LEU A 14 20.82 -5.00 -12.38
CA LEU A 14 20.94 -6.40 -11.93
C LEU A 14 21.46 -6.50 -10.50
N ALA A 15 22.36 -5.60 -10.09
CA ALA A 15 22.90 -5.55 -8.73
C ALA A 15 21.84 -5.14 -7.68
N ASN A 16 20.92 -4.25 -8.06
CA ASN A 16 19.83 -3.77 -7.20
C ASN A 16 18.61 -4.71 -7.21
N LEU A 17 18.63 -5.78 -8.00
CA LEU A 17 17.51 -6.71 -8.12
C LEU A 17 17.48 -7.62 -6.88
N ASN A 18 16.76 -7.20 -5.85
CA ASN A 18 16.46 -8.07 -4.71
C ASN A 18 15.42 -9.12 -5.11
N ARG A 19 15.87 -10.33 -5.44
CA ARG A 19 15.03 -11.47 -5.84
C ARG A 19 14.34 -12.17 -4.68
N GLN A 20 14.72 -11.88 -3.43
CA GLN A 20 14.23 -12.62 -2.26
C GLN A 20 12.94 -12.04 -1.68
N GLY A 21 12.40 -10.96 -2.28
CA GLY A 21 11.33 -10.19 -1.66
C GLY A 21 11.84 -9.44 -0.43
N GLY A 22 11.32 -8.24 -0.18
CA GLY A 22 11.63 -7.56 1.08
C GLY A 22 11.12 -8.40 2.25
N GLN A 23 11.81 -8.36 3.40
CA GLN A 23 11.22 -8.91 4.61
C GLN A 23 9.85 -8.26 4.85
N PRO A 24 8.83 -9.04 5.23
CA PRO A 24 7.53 -8.48 5.56
C PRO A 24 7.69 -7.44 6.66
N ARG A 25 6.97 -6.32 6.53
CA ARG A 25 6.95 -5.28 7.58
C ARG A 25 6.32 -5.78 8.89
N TYR A 26 5.52 -6.85 8.81
CA TYR A 26 4.75 -7.45 9.90
C TYR A 26 5.07 -8.95 10.02
N GLU A 27 4.39 -9.67 10.92
CA GLU A 27 4.69 -11.08 11.18
C GLU A 27 4.48 -11.99 9.96
N GLU A 28 3.63 -11.58 9.01
CA GLU A 28 3.31 -12.34 7.81
C GLU A 28 3.39 -11.52 6.52
N PRO A 29 3.64 -12.16 5.36
CA PRO A 29 3.58 -11.50 4.06
C PRO A 29 2.15 -11.08 3.72
N LYS A 30 2.01 -9.89 3.13
CA LYS A 30 0.72 -9.38 2.62
C LYS A 30 0.18 -10.32 1.54
N LYS A 31 -1.12 -10.62 1.60
CA LYS A 31 -1.84 -11.41 0.59
C LYS A 31 -2.81 -10.51 -0.18
N GLN A 32 -3.03 -10.80 -1.46
CA GLN A 32 -4.02 -10.06 -2.26
C GLN A 32 -5.45 -10.33 -1.74
N ARG A 33 -6.25 -9.28 -1.69
CA ARG A 33 -7.66 -9.27 -1.30
C ARG A 33 -8.41 -8.32 -2.23
N ASN A 34 -9.63 -8.69 -2.62
CA ASN A 34 -10.50 -7.87 -3.46
C ASN A 34 -11.63 -7.32 -2.59
N ILE A 35 -11.94 -6.03 -2.75
CA ILE A 35 -13.06 -5.36 -2.08
C ILE A 35 -13.88 -4.57 -3.10
N GLN A 36 -15.19 -4.51 -2.91
CA GLN A 36 -16.08 -3.65 -3.69
C GLN A 36 -16.36 -2.38 -2.91
N VAL A 37 -16.18 -1.24 -3.56
CA VAL A 37 -16.39 0.09 -2.97
C VAL A 37 -16.96 1.02 -4.04
N THR A 38 -17.65 2.07 -3.61
CA THR A 38 -18.09 3.14 -4.52
C THR A 38 -16.91 4.02 -4.94
N SER A 39 -17.04 4.76 -6.04
CA SER A 39 -16.03 5.74 -6.46
C SER A 39 -15.73 6.77 -5.37
N VAL A 40 -16.78 7.30 -4.72
CA VAL A 40 -16.65 8.27 -3.61
C VAL A 40 -15.86 7.67 -2.44
N GLY A 41 -16.17 6.44 -2.05
CA GLY A 41 -15.43 5.75 -0.98
C GLY A 41 -13.97 5.50 -1.35
N TRP A 42 -13.71 5.11 -2.61
CA TRP A 42 -12.36 4.85 -3.12
C TRP A 42 -11.50 6.12 -3.16
N ASP A 43 -12.05 7.22 -3.67
CA ASP A 43 -11.32 8.48 -3.76
C ASP A 43 -11.06 9.07 -2.37
N GLY A 44 -12.06 8.99 -1.47
CA GLY A 44 -11.92 9.42 -0.08
C GLY A 44 -10.83 8.67 0.67
N ILE A 45 -10.80 7.34 0.60
CA ILE A 45 -9.77 6.56 1.31
C ILE A 45 -8.36 6.79 0.72
N ARG A 46 -8.26 7.05 -0.59
CA ARG A 46 -7.00 7.41 -1.23
C ARG A 46 -6.49 8.78 -0.79
N ALA A 47 -7.37 9.77 -0.66
CA ALA A 47 -7.02 11.08 -0.14
C ALA A 47 -6.50 10.96 1.31
N LEU A 48 -7.23 10.23 2.17
CA LEU A 48 -6.83 10.00 3.56
C LEU A 48 -5.45 9.31 3.68
N ALA A 49 -5.16 8.34 2.81
CA ALA A 49 -3.86 7.69 2.77
C ALA A 49 -2.75 8.69 2.40
N SER A 50 -3.00 9.53 1.38
CA SER A 50 -2.07 10.56 0.92
C SER A 50 -1.78 11.61 1.99
N GLU A 51 -2.81 12.10 2.67
CA GLU A 51 -2.68 13.08 3.77
C GLU A 51 -1.79 12.56 4.90
N ARG A 52 -1.83 11.25 5.15
CA ARG A 52 -1.02 10.57 6.17
C ARG A 52 0.36 10.13 5.67
N GLY A 53 0.69 10.38 4.40
CA GLY A 53 1.93 9.89 3.78
C GLY A 53 2.03 8.37 3.71
N LEU A 54 0.89 7.66 3.66
CA LEU A 54 0.82 6.21 3.64
C LEU A 54 0.36 5.70 2.27
N SER A 55 0.83 4.51 1.89
CA SER A 55 0.15 3.75 0.83
C SER A 55 -1.21 3.28 1.33
N LEU A 56 -2.17 3.08 0.42
CA LEU A 56 -3.52 2.62 0.77
C LEU A 56 -3.49 1.32 1.59
N ASN A 57 -2.70 0.33 1.16
CA ASN A 57 -2.57 -0.94 1.88
C ASN A 57 -1.96 -0.75 3.28
N GLU A 58 -1.08 0.23 3.46
CA GLU A 58 -0.49 0.50 4.77
C GLU A 58 -1.45 1.21 5.71
N LEU A 59 -2.28 2.11 5.17
CA LEU A 59 -3.39 2.69 5.93
C LEU A 59 -4.33 1.59 6.45
N ILE A 60 -4.74 0.67 5.58
CA ILE A 60 -5.63 -0.46 5.93
C ILE A 60 -4.99 -1.35 6.99
N GLU A 61 -3.69 -1.69 6.85
CA GLU A 61 -2.95 -2.48 7.84
C GLU A 61 -2.89 -1.79 9.20
N GLN A 62 -2.59 -0.49 9.24
CA GLN A 62 -2.50 0.25 10.49
C GLN A 62 -3.85 0.41 11.19
N ILE A 63 -4.94 0.59 10.42
CA ILE A 63 -6.31 0.57 10.95
C ILE A 63 -6.63 -0.81 11.53
N GLY A 64 -6.47 -1.88 10.74
CA GLY A 64 -6.80 -3.25 11.18
C GLY A 64 -5.97 -3.74 12.36
N ARG A 65 -4.78 -3.16 12.57
CA ARG A 65 -3.90 -3.45 13.71
C ARG A 65 -4.08 -2.48 14.88
N GLY A 66 -5.06 -1.57 14.83
CA GLY A 66 -5.34 -0.61 15.92
C GLY A 66 -4.28 0.47 16.13
N LYS A 67 -3.35 0.66 15.17
CA LYS A 67 -2.32 1.71 15.23
C LYS A 67 -2.87 3.08 14.84
N ILE A 68 -3.88 3.08 13.97
CA ILE A 68 -4.70 4.26 13.69
C ILE A 68 -6.04 4.00 14.36
N PRO A 69 -6.39 4.77 15.42
CA PRO A 69 -7.71 4.65 16.01
C PRO A 69 -8.74 5.14 15.01
N LEU A 70 -9.74 4.31 14.75
CA LEU A 70 -11.03 4.79 14.29
C LEU A 70 -11.78 5.15 15.57
N GLY A 71 -12.10 6.43 15.75
CA GLY A 71 -12.75 6.85 16.99
C GLY A 71 -14.13 6.22 17.10
N ASP A 72 -14.44 5.66 18.27
CA ASP A 72 -15.80 5.67 18.79
C ASP A 72 -15.92 6.99 19.57
N ALA A 73 -16.76 7.90 19.11
CA ALA A 73 -17.38 8.84 20.04
C ALA A 73 -18.70 8.16 20.43
N ASP A 74 -18.80 7.77 21.69
CA ASP A 74 -20.00 7.25 22.32
C ASP A 74 -21.27 8.01 21.89
N GLU A 75 -22.36 7.28 21.64
CA GLU A 75 -23.69 7.84 21.83
C GLU A 75 -23.85 8.19 23.32
N ALA A 76 -24.28 9.43 23.61
CA ALA A 76 -25.22 9.86 24.67
C ALA A 76 -24.81 11.20 25.31
N ASP A 77 -25.48 12.28 24.88
CA ASP A 77 -26.32 13.12 25.75
C ASP A 77 -27.44 13.77 24.90
#